data_AF-A0A7Y3L370-F1
#
_entry.id   AF-A0A7Y3L370-F1
#
_cell.length_a   1.000
_cell.length_b   1.000
_cell.length_c   1.000
_cell.angle_alpha   90.00
_cell.angle_beta   90.00
_cell.angle_gamma   90.00
#
_symmetry.space_group_name_H-M   'P 1'
#
loop_
_entity.id
_entity.type
_entity.pdbx_description
1 polymer ?
#
loop_
_entity_poly.entity_id
_entity_poly.type
_entity_poly.pdbx_seq_one_letter_code
_entity_poly.pdbx_strand_id
1 'polypeptide(L)'
;MRSRRGVRAGAIAAFVVIVLGVAAGAEEIDQILGPLRLKGRHPTMMGPYISTTVQFDRPGWIRSFGVRLLDADQRPSPDNTVFCHAVFRAPPTAISLGGEDYQFGNNLPLTSGQDTIAFPAGFGFHVDTTSLYVVEAMLQSPYDSIDARYYFKVAFDFVPDAERVPLRPLYHVSVRIGPQERFSRRGRSRRDAKQMAPSAREDLMHMWWVPPGRHEYRTRFSLPASGRVHFATVHIHRYGVAYTLRDVATGRVLMTGRPKEGSQREMLEVPVYSDKTGLLLKKDADYEFSVAYDNPLKENVSAMGTLHLFFDAIDGAASKN
;
A
#
# COMPACT_ATOMS: atom_id res chain seq x y z
N MET A 1 -10.21 52.41 -31.22
CA MET A 1 -9.43 51.21 -30.85
C MET A 1 -9.84 50.73 -29.45
N ARG A 2 -10.69 49.69 -29.36
CA ARG A 2 -10.93 48.94 -28.11
C ARG A 2 -10.68 47.47 -28.44
N SER A 3 -9.62 46.90 -27.88
CA SER A 3 -9.25 45.51 -28.13
C SER A 3 -10.19 44.57 -27.38
N ARG A 4 -10.77 43.62 -28.12
CA ARG A 4 -11.51 42.49 -27.56
C ARG A 4 -10.50 41.53 -26.93
N ARG A 5 -10.53 41.36 -25.61
CA ARG A 5 -9.86 40.25 -24.92
C ARG A 5 -10.62 38.96 -25.24
N GLY A 6 -9.99 38.06 -25.97
CA GLY A 6 -10.48 36.70 -26.18
C GLY A 6 -10.45 35.92 -24.87
N VAL A 7 -11.60 35.32 -24.51
CA VAL A 7 -11.70 34.33 -23.44
C VAL A 7 -11.02 33.06 -23.95
N ARG A 8 -9.94 32.64 -23.30
CA ARG A 8 -9.33 31.32 -23.56
C ARG A 8 -10.25 30.25 -22.99
N ALA A 9 -10.72 29.35 -23.84
CA ALA A 9 -11.37 28.11 -23.44
C ALA A 9 -10.39 27.29 -22.58
N GLY A 10 -10.74 27.08 -21.31
CA GLY A 10 -10.01 26.18 -20.44
C GLY A 10 -10.27 24.73 -20.86
N ALA A 11 -9.21 23.94 -21.03
CA ALA A 11 -9.33 22.51 -21.23
C ALA A 11 -9.99 21.86 -20.01
N ILE A 12 -11.17 21.27 -20.20
CA ILE A 12 -11.81 20.43 -19.21
C ILE A 12 -11.04 19.10 -19.23
N ALA A 13 -10.27 18.80 -18.19
CA ALA A 13 -9.72 17.47 -17.99
C ALA A 13 -10.89 16.52 -17.71
N ALA A 14 -11.18 15.61 -18.64
CA ALA A 14 -12.17 14.57 -18.44
C ALA A 14 -11.67 13.62 -17.34
N PHE A 15 -12.37 13.59 -16.20
CA PHE A 15 -12.19 12.55 -15.20
C PHE A 15 -12.84 11.26 -15.71
N VAL A 16 -12.05 10.21 -15.91
CA VAL A 16 -12.56 8.88 -16.26
C VAL A 16 -12.76 8.11 -14.97
N VAL A 17 -14.00 7.74 -14.68
CA VAL A 17 -14.35 6.79 -13.61
C VAL A 17 -14.60 5.45 -14.27
N ILE A 18 -13.92 4.41 -13.81
CA ILE A 18 -14.17 3.04 -14.25
C ILE A 18 -15.22 2.44 -13.33
N VAL A 19 -16.37 2.05 -13.88
CA VAL A 19 -17.38 1.28 -13.15
C VAL A 19 -17.00 -0.19 -13.24
N LEU A 20 -16.73 -0.78 -12.08
CA LEU A 20 -16.40 -2.19 -11.94
C LEU A 20 -17.69 -3.00 -11.81
N GLY A 21 -17.96 -3.82 -12.82
CA GLY A 21 -19.10 -4.73 -12.83
C GLY A 21 -18.66 -6.17 -12.60
N VAL A 22 -19.46 -6.91 -11.83
CA VAL A 22 -19.32 -8.35 -11.64
C VAL A 22 -20.29 -9.05 -12.60
N ALA A 23 -19.78 -9.90 -13.49
CA ALA A 23 -20.63 -10.76 -14.30
C ALA A 23 -21.44 -11.70 -13.38
N ALA A 24 -22.68 -12.02 -13.74
CA ALA A 24 -23.53 -12.87 -12.89
C ALA A 24 -22.84 -14.22 -12.58
N GLY A 25 -22.59 -14.48 -11.29
CA GLY A 25 -21.91 -15.70 -10.81
C GLY A 25 -20.37 -15.66 -10.82
N ALA A 26 -19.74 -14.55 -11.21
CA ALA A 26 -18.30 -14.37 -11.03
C ALA A 26 -17.99 -13.87 -9.62
N GLU A 27 -17.00 -14.47 -8.95
CA GLU A 27 -16.46 -13.97 -7.67
C GLU A 27 -15.25 -13.03 -7.89
N GLU A 28 -14.77 -12.88 -9.12
CA GLU A 28 -13.58 -12.07 -9.45
C GLU A 28 -13.94 -10.89 -10.35
N ILE A 29 -13.49 -9.69 -9.97
CA ILE A 29 -13.53 -8.47 -10.79
C ILE A 29 -12.15 -8.21 -11.33
N ASP A 30 -12.01 -8.17 -12.64
CA ASP A 30 -10.75 -7.92 -13.33
C ASP A 30 -10.77 -6.60 -14.11
N GLN A 31 -9.70 -5.82 -13.98
CA GLN A 31 -9.48 -4.62 -14.77
C GLN A 31 -8.04 -4.54 -15.27
N ILE A 32 -7.86 -4.33 -16.58
CA ILE A 32 -6.55 -4.05 -17.16
C ILE A 32 -6.31 -2.54 -17.18
N LEU A 33 -5.18 -2.12 -16.63
CA LEU A 33 -4.72 -0.72 -16.58
C LEU A 33 -3.43 -0.56 -17.38
N GLY A 34 -3.37 0.43 -18.26
CA GLY A 34 -2.19 0.72 -19.08
C GLY A 34 -2.56 1.18 -20.50
N PRO A 35 -1.59 1.18 -21.43
CA PRO A 35 -0.19 0.79 -21.24
C PRO A 35 0.64 1.82 -20.47
N LEU A 36 1.67 1.36 -19.77
CA LEU A 36 2.78 2.17 -19.28
C LEU A 36 4.05 1.82 -20.04
N ARG A 37 4.78 2.82 -20.53
CA ARG A 37 6.10 2.62 -21.16
C ARG A 37 7.20 2.83 -20.12
N LEU A 38 8.05 1.83 -19.93
CA LEU A 38 9.19 1.86 -19.04
C LEU A 38 10.48 1.91 -19.86
N LYS A 39 11.21 3.03 -19.76
CA LYS A 39 12.47 3.25 -20.51
C LYS A 39 13.63 3.62 -19.59
N GLY A 40 14.67 2.78 -19.58
CA GLY A 40 15.88 2.97 -18.77
C GLY A 40 15.64 2.87 -17.26
N ARG A 41 16.68 3.20 -16.49
CA ARG A 41 16.68 3.12 -15.03
C ARG A 41 15.84 4.22 -14.41
N HIS A 42 15.08 3.88 -13.38
CA HIS A 42 14.32 4.84 -12.59
C HIS A 42 14.67 4.74 -11.11
N PRO A 43 14.94 5.87 -10.42
CA PRO A 43 15.02 5.87 -8.96
C PRO A 43 13.74 5.36 -8.31
N THR A 44 13.84 4.96 -7.05
CA THR A 44 12.69 4.46 -6.29
C THR A 44 11.57 5.49 -6.23
N MET A 45 10.33 5.04 -6.44
CA MET A 45 9.12 5.87 -6.53
C MET A 45 9.09 6.91 -7.68
N MET A 46 9.96 6.77 -8.68
CA MET A 46 10.11 7.75 -9.78
C MET A 46 9.80 7.16 -11.15
N GLY A 47 9.37 5.91 -11.24
CA GLY A 47 9.00 5.29 -12.50
C GLY A 47 7.60 5.67 -12.99
N PRO A 48 7.23 5.21 -14.20
CA PRO A 48 5.88 5.35 -14.72
C PRO A 48 4.86 4.77 -13.76
N TYR A 49 3.76 5.48 -13.57
CA TYR A 49 2.65 5.03 -12.74
C TYR A 49 1.31 5.32 -13.42
N ILE A 50 0.31 4.55 -13.02
CA ILE A 50 -1.09 4.78 -13.35
C ILE A 50 -1.86 5.02 -12.06
N SER A 51 -2.83 5.92 -12.11
CA SER A 51 -3.79 6.17 -11.04
C SER A 51 -5.16 6.29 -11.70
N THR A 52 -6.12 5.50 -11.23
CA THR A 52 -7.47 5.52 -11.76
C THR A 52 -8.48 5.47 -10.62
N THR A 53 -9.63 6.09 -10.85
CA THR A 53 -10.75 6.05 -9.92
C THR A 53 -11.68 4.92 -10.33
N VAL A 54 -12.00 4.05 -9.36
CA VAL A 54 -12.93 2.94 -9.54
C VAL A 54 -14.15 3.12 -8.64
N GLN A 55 -15.30 2.70 -9.14
CA GLN A 55 -16.56 2.66 -8.41
C GLN A 55 -17.20 1.29 -8.63
N PHE A 56 -17.76 0.70 -7.57
CA PHE A 56 -18.45 -0.60 -7.65
C PHE A 56 -19.90 -0.39 -8.08
N ASP A 57 -20.41 -1.28 -8.93
CA ASP A 57 -21.80 -1.24 -9.41
C ASP A 57 -22.82 -1.70 -8.36
N ARG A 58 -22.35 -2.36 -7.29
CA ARG A 58 -23.14 -2.87 -6.16
C ARG A 58 -22.30 -2.92 -4.88
N PRO A 59 -22.92 -2.84 -3.70
CA PRO A 59 -22.19 -2.96 -2.45
C PRO A 59 -21.80 -4.43 -2.18
N GLY A 60 -20.72 -4.62 -1.43
CA GLY A 60 -20.23 -5.95 -1.10
C GLY A 60 -18.86 -5.93 -0.44
N TRP A 61 -18.17 -7.07 -0.47
CA TRP A 61 -16.95 -7.32 0.28
C TRP A 61 -15.82 -7.75 -0.63
N ILE A 62 -14.69 -7.08 -0.49
CA ILE A 62 -13.41 -7.51 -1.08
C ILE A 62 -12.72 -8.45 -0.09
N ARG A 63 -12.57 -9.73 -0.45
CA ARG A 63 -11.80 -10.73 0.31
C ARG A 63 -10.31 -10.69 -0.05
N SER A 64 -10.00 -10.32 -1.28
CA SER A 64 -8.62 -10.14 -1.74
C SER A 64 -8.49 -9.04 -2.79
N PHE A 65 -7.30 -8.44 -2.82
CA PHE A 65 -6.88 -7.47 -3.84
C PHE A 65 -5.54 -7.90 -4.40
N GLY A 66 -5.47 -8.07 -5.71
CA GLY A 66 -4.28 -8.50 -6.41
C GLY A 66 -3.93 -7.64 -7.61
N VAL A 67 -2.63 -7.59 -7.93
CA VAL A 67 -2.11 -6.96 -9.13
C VAL A 67 -1.10 -7.89 -9.79
N ARG A 68 -1.30 -8.17 -11.08
CA ARG A 68 -0.37 -8.92 -11.92
C ARG A 68 0.17 -8.04 -13.03
N LEU A 69 1.48 -8.05 -13.22
CA LEU A 69 2.12 -7.37 -14.34
C LEU A 69 1.91 -8.17 -15.64
N LEU A 70 1.54 -7.48 -16.71
CA LEU A 70 1.40 -8.03 -18.04
C LEU A 70 2.37 -7.36 -19.03
N ASP A 71 2.83 -8.12 -20.02
CA ASP A 71 3.70 -7.65 -21.10
C ASP A 71 2.95 -6.81 -22.16
N ALA A 72 3.64 -6.44 -23.24
CA ALA A 72 3.09 -5.61 -24.31
C ALA A 72 1.92 -6.28 -25.06
N ASP A 73 1.81 -7.61 -25.00
CA ASP A 73 0.75 -8.41 -25.62
C ASP A 73 -0.32 -8.81 -24.58
N GLN A 74 -0.30 -8.19 -23.39
CA GLN A 74 -1.20 -8.44 -22.27
C GLN A 74 -1.14 -9.89 -21.72
N ARG A 75 -0.01 -10.56 -21.90
CA ARG A 75 0.25 -11.87 -21.28
C ARG A 75 0.95 -11.67 -19.93
N PRO A 76 0.83 -12.60 -18.97
CA PRO A 76 1.57 -12.52 -17.71
C PRO A 76 3.06 -12.27 -17.97
N SER A 77 3.59 -11.18 -17.42
CA SER A 77 4.99 -10.86 -17.58
C SER A 77 5.85 -11.79 -16.71
N PRO A 78 6.92 -12.39 -17.25
CA PRO A 78 7.88 -13.14 -16.44
C PRO A 78 8.77 -12.21 -15.60
N ASP A 79 8.83 -10.91 -15.94
CA ASP A 79 9.66 -9.92 -15.26
C ASP A 79 8.84 -9.16 -14.22
N ASN A 80 8.63 -9.75 -13.04
CA ASN A 80 8.01 -9.03 -11.92
C ASN A 80 8.99 -8.09 -11.19
N THR A 81 10.25 -8.02 -11.63
CA THR A 81 11.29 -7.23 -10.94
C THR A 81 11.10 -5.73 -11.14
N VAL A 82 10.35 -5.36 -12.18
CA VAL A 82 9.99 -3.97 -12.49
C VAL A 82 8.73 -3.49 -11.79
N PHE A 83 8.00 -4.37 -11.09
CA PHE A 83 6.87 -3.97 -10.25
C PHE A 83 7.38 -3.31 -8.96
N CYS A 84 6.96 -2.08 -8.69
CA CYS A 84 7.35 -1.35 -7.48
C CYS A 84 6.31 -1.53 -6.38
N HIS A 85 5.09 -1.05 -6.61
CA HIS A 85 3.99 -1.17 -5.67
C HIS A 85 2.66 -0.92 -6.38
N ALA A 86 1.60 -1.38 -5.75
CA ALA A 86 0.23 -0.98 -6.07
C ALA A 86 -0.53 -0.69 -4.78
N VAL A 87 -1.58 0.10 -4.87
CA VAL A 87 -2.45 0.36 -3.74
C VAL A 87 -3.87 0.54 -4.21
N PHE A 88 -4.79 -0.16 -3.56
CA PHE A 88 -6.20 0.21 -3.56
C PHE A 88 -6.47 1.09 -2.35
N ARG A 89 -7.00 2.29 -2.57
CA ARG A 89 -7.36 3.26 -1.53
C ARG A 89 -8.85 3.48 -1.53
N ALA A 90 -9.46 3.29 -0.36
CA ALA A 90 -10.80 3.74 -0.09
C ALA A 90 -10.81 5.10 0.63
N PRO A 91 -11.94 5.81 0.59
CA PRO A 91 -12.14 6.96 1.47
C PRO A 91 -11.86 6.58 2.94
N PRO A 92 -11.31 7.51 3.75
CA PRO A 92 -11.10 7.25 5.17
C PRO A 92 -12.43 6.96 5.87
N THR A 93 -12.48 5.94 6.72
CA THR A 93 -13.65 5.66 7.56
C THR A 93 -13.47 6.33 8.91
N ALA A 94 -14.48 7.08 9.34
CA ALA A 94 -14.56 7.60 10.70
C ALA A 94 -15.14 6.51 11.62
N ILE A 95 -14.43 6.21 12.71
CA ILE A 95 -14.84 5.16 13.66
C ILE A 95 -14.72 5.73 15.06
N SER A 96 -15.74 5.47 15.88
CA SER A 96 -15.70 5.82 17.29
C SER A 96 -15.25 4.59 18.09
N LEU A 97 -14.10 4.72 18.76
CA LEU A 97 -13.52 3.67 19.61
C LEU A 97 -13.38 4.22 21.03
N GLY A 98 -14.10 3.64 21.98
CA GLY A 98 -14.06 4.10 23.38
C GLY A 98 -14.47 5.56 23.60
N GLY A 99 -15.31 6.13 22.71
CA GLY A 99 -15.76 7.53 22.78
C GLY A 99 -14.86 8.54 22.06
N GLU A 100 -13.76 8.11 21.46
CA GLU A 100 -12.89 8.95 20.63
C GLU A 100 -13.09 8.64 19.14
N ASP A 101 -13.12 9.69 18.32
CA ASP A 101 -13.31 9.57 16.88
C ASP A 101 -11.95 9.49 16.15
N TYR A 102 -11.78 8.42 15.38
CA TYR A 102 -10.56 8.13 14.62
C TYR A 102 -10.87 8.07 13.13
N GLN A 103 -9.97 8.63 12.31
CA GLN A 103 -9.97 8.40 10.87
C GLN A 103 -8.94 7.33 10.54
N PHE A 104 -9.43 6.16 10.13
CA PHE A 104 -8.56 5.10 9.65
C PHE A 104 -8.41 5.24 8.13
N GLY A 105 -7.14 5.24 7.68
CA GLY A 105 -6.86 5.13 6.26
C GLY A 105 -7.19 3.71 5.82
N ASN A 106 -7.89 3.56 4.71
CA ASN A 106 -8.28 2.26 4.19
C ASN A 106 -7.48 1.97 2.93
N ASN A 107 -6.25 1.51 3.13
CA ASN A 107 -5.35 1.20 2.02
C ASN A 107 -5.05 -0.31 2.02
N LEU A 108 -5.10 -0.93 0.85
CA LEU A 108 -4.58 -2.27 0.59
C LEU A 108 -3.29 -2.13 -0.23
N PRO A 109 -2.12 -2.04 0.41
CA PRO A 109 -0.84 -1.84 -0.27
C PRO A 109 -0.20 -3.16 -0.67
N LEU A 110 0.27 -3.24 -1.90
CA LEU A 110 1.16 -4.27 -2.41
C LEU A 110 2.52 -3.64 -2.69
N THR A 111 3.60 -4.30 -2.30
CA THR A 111 4.99 -3.90 -2.63
C THR A 111 5.63 -4.97 -3.51
N SER A 112 6.80 -4.69 -4.09
CA SER A 112 7.62 -5.71 -4.77
C SER A 112 7.71 -6.98 -3.92
N GLY A 113 7.49 -8.15 -4.54
CA GLY A 113 7.41 -9.43 -3.85
C GLY A 113 6.05 -9.72 -3.21
N GLN A 114 5.03 -8.92 -3.52
CA GLN A 114 3.62 -9.18 -3.19
C GLN A 114 2.77 -8.89 -4.41
N ASP A 115 2.01 -9.88 -4.85
CA ASP A 115 1.05 -9.75 -5.95
C ASP A 115 -0.39 -9.74 -5.44
N THR A 116 -0.64 -10.16 -4.20
CA THR A 116 -1.98 -10.25 -3.60
C THR A 116 -1.97 -9.99 -2.10
N ILE A 117 -2.99 -9.27 -1.63
CA ILE A 117 -3.46 -9.29 -0.24
C ILE A 117 -4.70 -10.17 -0.20
N ALA A 118 -4.68 -11.23 0.60
CA ALA A 118 -5.84 -12.07 0.85
C ALA A 118 -6.12 -12.10 2.35
N PHE A 119 -7.31 -11.66 2.75
CA PHE A 119 -7.73 -11.71 4.14
C PHE A 119 -8.03 -13.16 4.56
N PRO A 120 -7.80 -13.52 5.84
CA PRO A 120 -8.21 -14.82 6.34
C PRO A 120 -9.74 -14.99 6.25
N ALA A 121 -10.20 -16.24 6.17
CA ALA A 121 -11.63 -16.53 6.04
C ALA A 121 -12.46 -15.90 7.17
N GLY A 122 -13.58 -15.26 6.80
CA GLY A 122 -14.46 -14.53 7.72
C GLY A 122 -14.18 -13.03 7.80
N PHE A 123 -13.23 -12.51 7.02
CA PHE A 123 -12.89 -11.10 6.97
C PHE A 123 -12.89 -10.57 5.54
N GLY A 124 -13.09 -9.26 5.43
CA GLY A 124 -13.03 -8.57 4.15
C GLY A 124 -13.02 -7.06 4.33
N PHE A 125 -12.89 -6.36 3.21
CA PHE A 125 -13.01 -4.93 3.11
C PHE A 125 -14.34 -4.58 2.44
N HIS A 126 -15.25 -3.91 3.16
CA HIS A 126 -16.55 -3.55 2.60
C HIS A 126 -16.43 -2.36 1.65
N VAL A 127 -17.16 -2.43 0.54
CA VAL A 127 -17.29 -1.35 -0.44
C VAL A 127 -18.75 -1.05 -0.72
N ASP A 128 -19.01 0.20 -1.05
CA ASP A 128 -20.34 0.72 -1.38
C ASP A 128 -20.37 1.26 -2.83
N THR A 129 -21.54 1.74 -3.24
CA THR A 129 -21.76 2.27 -4.60
C THR A 129 -21.66 3.78 -4.71
N THR A 130 -21.43 4.51 -3.62
CA THR A 130 -21.40 5.99 -3.60
C THR A 130 -19.99 6.54 -3.44
N SER A 131 -19.08 5.73 -2.90
CA SER A 131 -17.68 6.00 -2.68
C SER A 131 -16.87 5.89 -3.97
N LEU A 132 -15.88 6.76 -4.09
CA LEU A 132 -14.86 6.68 -5.12
C LEU A 132 -13.59 6.09 -4.51
N TYR A 133 -13.14 4.99 -5.10
CA TYR A 133 -11.92 4.31 -4.72
C TYR A 133 -10.82 4.64 -5.72
N VAL A 134 -9.56 4.54 -5.30
CA VAL A 134 -8.42 4.80 -6.18
C VAL A 134 -7.55 3.57 -6.26
N VAL A 135 -7.24 3.13 -7.47
CA VAL A 135 -6.19 2.15 -7.73
C VAL A 135 -4.99 2.88 -8.31
N GLU A 136 -3.85 2.75 -7.65
CA GLU A 136 -2.56 3.21 -8.17
C GLU A 136 -1.62 2.02 -8.33
N ALA A 137 -0.84 2.03 -9.40
CA ALA A 137 0.20 1.03 -9.63
C ALA A 137 1.41 1.68 -10.30
N MET A 138 2.60 1.30 -9.88
CA MET A 138 3.86 1.92 -10.29
C MET A 138 4.89 0.87 -10.70
N LEU A 139 5.61 1.21 -11.77
CA LEU A 139 6.79 0.48 -12.22
C LEU A 139 8.06 1.14 -11.68
N GLN A 140 9.12 0.36 -11.52
CA GLN A 140 10.47 0.84 -11.25
C GLN A 140 11.46 -0.05 -11.96
N SER A 141 12.30 0.52 -12.83
CA SER A 141 13.37 -0.24 -13.48
C SER A 141 14.69 -0.11 -12.72
N PRO A 142 15.31 -1.21 -12.31
CA PRO A 142 16.72 -1.22 -11.89
C PRO A 142 17.70 -1.23 -13.09
N TYR A 143 17.20 -1.38 -14.32
CA TYR A 143 18.01 -1.64 -15.52
C TYR A 143 18.24 -0.37 -16.35
N ASP A 144 19.48 -0.14 -16.78
CA ASP A 144 19.85 1.00 -17.64
C ASP A 144 19.32 0.85 -19.07
N SER A 145 19.23 -0.38 -19.57
CA SER A 145 18.77 -0.71 -20.92
C SER A 145 17.47 -1.51 -20.88
N ILE A 146 16.35 -0.81 -20.68
CA ILE A 146 14.99 -1.34 -20.89
C ILE A 146 14.21 -0.35 -21.75
N ASP A 147 13.37 -0.86 -22.66
CA ASP A 147 12.34 -0.09 -23.36
C ASP A 147 11.18 -1.05 -23.63
N ALA A 148 10.26 -1.10 -22.67
CA ALA A 148 9.17 -2.07 -22.66
C ALA A 148 7.83 -1.39 -22.38
N ARG A 149 6.75 -2.04 -22.81
CA ARG A 149 5.38 -1.67 -22.46
C ARG A 149 4.80 -2.71 -21.52
N TYR A 150 4.16 -2.23 -20.48
CA TYR A 150 3.53 -3.05 -19.46
C TYR A 150 2.09 -2.63 -19.22
N TYR A 151 1.29 -3.57 -18.75
CA TYR A 151 -0.05 -3.34 -18.21
C TYR A 151 -0.13 -3.95 -16.81
N PHE A 152 -1.11 -3.51 -16.03
CA PHE A 152 -1.47 -4.13 -14.76
C PHE A 152 -2.83 -4.78 -14.90
N LYS A 153 -2.93 -6.09 -14.63
CA LYS A 153 -4.21 -6.74 -14.33
C LYS A 153 -4.48 -6.55 -12.84
N VAL A 154 -5.50 -5.77 -12.52
CA VAL A 154 -6.02 -5.59 -11.16
C VAL A 154 -7.16 -6.58 -10.97
N ALA A 155 -7.11 -7.35 -9.88
CA ALA A 155 -8.11 -8.35 -9.55
C ALA A 155 -8.65 -8.11 -8.14
N PHE A 156 -9.97 -8.24 -7.97
CA PHE A 156 -10.62 -8.27 -6.68
C PHE A 156 -11.41 -9.56 -6.54
N ASP A 157 -11.19 -10.29 -5.45
CA ASP A 157 -12.13 -11.33 -5.02
C ASP A 157 -13.28 -10.65 -4.26
N PHE A 158 -14.46 -10.63 -4.87
CA PHE A 158 -15.61 -9.82 -4.47
C PHE A 158 -16.85 -10.68 -4.18
N VAL A 159 -17.50 -10.39 -3.06
CA VAL A 159 -18.75 -11.02 -2.64
C VAL A 159 -19.85 -9.95 -2.47
N PRO A 160 -20.90 -9.95 -3.30
CA PRO A 160 -22.03 -9.03 -3.14
C PRO A 160 -22.75 -9.18 -1.78
N ASP A 161 -23.27 -8.09 -1.23
CA ASP A 161 -24.04 -8.12 0.03
C ASP A 161 -25.27 -9.04 -0.04
N ALA A 162 -25.83 -9.25 -1.24
CA ALA A 162 -26.96 -10.15 -1.47
C ALA A 162 -26.69 -11.62 -1.09
N GLU A 163 -25.41 -12.04 -1.06
CA GLU A 163 -25.01 -13.42 -0.78
C GLU A 163 -24.93 -13.73 0.74
N ARG A 164 -25.08 -12.70 1.61
CA ARG A 164 -25.18 -12.83 3.07
C ARG A 164 -24.06 -13.68 3.73
N VAL A 165 -22.83 -13.55 3.25
CA VAL A 165 -21.66 -14.18 3.88
C VAL A 165 -21.27 -13.41 5.15
N PRO A 166 -21.06 -14.07 6.30
CA PRO A 166 -20.75 -13.39 7.57
C PRO A 166 -19.29 -12.92 7.60
N LEU A 167 -19.00 -11.84 6.88
CA LEU A 167 -17.68 -11.19 6.88
C LEU A 167 -17.64 -10.05 7.90
N ARG A 168 -16.48 -9.91 8.55
CA ARG A 168 -16.19 -8.82 9.48
C ARG A 168 -15.21 -7.83 8.85
N PRO A 169 -15.42 -6.51 9.01
CA PRO A 169 -14.48 -5.52 8.52
C PRO A 169 -13.19 -5.54 9.32
N LEU A 170 -12.07 -5.28 8.66
CA LEU A 170 -10.78 -5.02 9.31
C LEU A 170 -10.40 -3.56 9.12
N TYR A 171 -9.96 -2.93 10.21
CA TYR A 171 -9.47 -1.56 10.20
C TYR A 171 -7.97 -1.53 9.94
N HIS A 172 -7.53 -0.57 9.14
CA HIS A 172 -6.13 -0.45 8.74
C HIS A 172 -5.39 0.62 9.55
N VAL A 173 -4.29 0.22 10.19
CA VAL A 173 -3.29 1.12 10.81
C VAL A 173 -1.96 0.96 10.09
N SER A 174 -1.31 2.09 9.77
CA SER A 174 0.05 2.11 9.24
C SER A 174 1.03 2.67 10.26
N VAL A 175 2.06 1.89 10.60
CA VAL A 175 3.18 2.32 11.44
C VAL A 175 4.40 2.54 10.55
N ARG A 176 4.91 3.77 10.51
CA ARG A 176 6.04 4.14 9.67
C ARG A 176 7.32 4.18 10.48
N ILE A 177 8.40 3.70 9.87
CA ILE A 177 9.75 3.72 10.41
C ILE A 177 10.63 4.70 9.65
N GLY A 178 11.70 5.14 10.30
CA GLY A 178 12.73 5.97 9.68
C GLY A 178 13.73 6.44 10.74
N PRO A 179 14.78 7.17 10.34
CA PRO A 179 15.70 7.81 11.27
C PRO A 179 14.94 8.69 12.27
N GLN A 180 15.20 8.52 13.57
CA GLN A 180 14.44 9.19 14.64
C GLN A 180 14.41 10.72 14.50
N GLU A 181 15.48 11.32 13.97
CA GLU A 181 15.59 12.77 13.73
C GLU A 181 14.51 13.32 12.77
N ARG A 182 13.92 12.48 11.91
CA ARG A 182 12.98 12.91 10.85
C ARG A 182 11.53 13.11 11.31
N PHE A 183 11.10 12.50 12.42
CA PHE A 183 9.70 12.65 12.89
C PHE A 183 9.41 14.01 13.56
N SER A 184 10.46 14.83 13.77
CA SER A 184 10.36 16.18 14.35
C SER A 184 9.95 17.28 13.35
N ARG A 185 9.98 17.02 12.03
CA ARG A 185 9.69 18.01 10.97
C ARG A 185 8.34 17.77 10.28
N ARG A 186 7.21 17.94 10.99
CA ARG A 186 5.88 18.05 10.36
C ARG A 186 5.71 19.45 9.76
N GLY A 187 5.33 19.57 8.48
CA GLY A 187 4.88 20.87 7.95
C GLY A 187 4.96 21.15 6.44
N ARG A 188 5.41 20.22 5.58
CA ARG A 188 5.50 20.52 4.13
C ARG A 188 4.41 19.80 3.33
N SER A 189 3.69 20.56 2.52
CA SER A 189 2.59 20.05 1.68
C SER A 189 3.11 19.29 0.46
N ARG A 190 2.35 18.30 0.00
CA ARG A 190 2.64 17.46 -1.19
C ARG A 190 2.65 18.21 -2.53
N ARG A 191 2.26 19.49 -2.60
CA ARG A 191 1.91 20.15 -3.88
C ARG A 191 3.08 20.52 -4.81
N ASP A 192 4.34 20.43 -4.39
CA ASP A 192 5.49 20.83 -5.23
C ASP A 192 6.59 19.75 -5.42
N ALA A 193 6.24 18.46 -5.31
CA ALA A 193 7.21 17.36 -5.43
C ALA A 193 8.00 17.31 -6.76
N LYS A 194 7.51 17.97 -7.83
CA LYS A 194 8.22 18.07 -9.12
C LYS A 194 9.33 19.13 -9.15
N GLN A 195 9.32 20.12 -8.25
CA GLN A 195 10.31 21.21 -8.23
C GLN A 195 11.32 21.07 -7.08
N MET A 196 11.19 20.02 -6.27
CA MET A 196 12.06 19.78 -5.13
C MET A 196 13.32 19.00 -5.52
N ALA A 197 14.44 19.29 -4.83
CA ALA A 197 15.63 18.46 -4.87
C ALA A 197 15.26 17.00 -4.48
N PRO A 198 15.92 15.97 -5.05
CA PRO A 198 15.59 14.56 -4.79
C PRO A 198 15.44 14.20 -3.31
N SER A 199 16.32 14.73 -2.46
CA SER A 199 16.27 14.53 -1.00
C SER A 199 15.03 15.12 -0.32
N ALA A 200 14.53 16.27 -0.78
CA ALA A 200 13.31 16.88 -0.26
C ALA A 200 12.04 16.16 -0.76
N ARG A 201 12.12 15.46 -1.90
CA ARG A 201 11.02 14.64 -2.42
C ARG A 201 10.88 13.32 -1.66
N GLU A 202 11.99 12.69 -1.30
CA GLU A 202 11.98 11.48 -0.45
C GLU A 202 11.42 11.73 0.95
N ASP A 203 11.69 12.91 1.52
CA ASP A 203 11.10 13.34 2.79
C ASP A 203 9.56 13.44 2.73
N LEU A 204 9.00 13.87 1.57
CA LEU A 204 7.55 13.89 1.35
C LEU A 204 6.94 12.50 1.15
N MET A 205 7.77 11.51 0.81
CA MET A 205 7.36 10.13 0.53
C MET A 205 7.67 9.17 1.68
N HIS A 206 8.10 9.70 2.85
CA HIS A 206 8.47 8.90 4.01
C HIS A 206 9.60 7.89 3.73
N MET A 207 10.47 8.22 2.78
CA MET A 207 11.66 7.45 2.44
C MET A 207 12.87 7.99 3.21
N TRP A 208 13.93 7.18 3.31
CA TRP A 208 15.22 7.63 3.85
C TRP A 208 16.38 6.89 3.17
N TRP A 209 17.59 7.38 3.39
CA TRP A 209 18.81 6.78 2.86
C TRP A 209 19.44 5.81 3.86
N VAL A 210 19.81 4.62 3.39
CA VAL A 210 20.58 3.62 4.12
C VAL A 210 22.03 3.66 3.61
N PRO A 211 23.01 3.97 4.46
CA PRO A 211 24.43 3.93 4.07
C PRO A 211 24.89 2.51 3.70
N PRO A 212 26.07 2.37 3.08
CA PRO A 212 26.73 1.07 2.91
C PRO A 212 26.76 0.26 4.22
N GLY A 213 26.58 -1.06 4.10
CA GLY A 213 26.59 -2.01 5.21
C GLY A 213 25.20 -2.27 5.83
N ARG A 214 25.21 -2.88 7.02
CA ARG A 214 24.01 -3.29 7.73
C ARG A 214 23.54 -2.23 8.71
N HIS A 215 22.27 -1.85 8.61
CA HIS A 215 21.62 -0.86 9.46
C HIS A 215 20.27 -1.36 9.95
N GLU A 216 19.89 -1.01 11.17
CA GLU A 216 18.58 -1.33 11.72
C GLU A 216 17.87 -0.04 12.14
N TYR A 217 16.59 0.04 11.79
CA TYR A 217 15.72 1.16 12.14
C TYR A 217 14.60 0.64 13.03
N ARG A 218 14.14 1.48 13.97
CA ARG A 218 13.15 1.13 14.99
C ARG A 218 12.19 2.27 15.21
N THR A 219 10.92 1.96 15.43
CA THR A 219 9.91 2.92 15.88
C THR A 219 9.04 2.28 16.95
N ARG A 220 8.56 3.10 17.88
CA ARG A 220 7.62 2.69 18.91
C ARG A 220 6.24 3.28 18.64
N PHE A 221 5.21 2.52 18.97
CA PHE A 221 3.84 2.94 18.77
C PHE A 221 2.91 2.25 19.77
N SER A 222 1.77 2.87 20.00
CA SER A 222 0.60 2.26 20.66
C SER A 222 -0.57 2.25 19.67
N LEU A 223 -1.56 1.40 19.96
CA LEU A 223 -2.80 1.38 19.19
C LEU A 223 -3.86 2.29 19.81
N PRO A 224 -4.74 2.88 18.98
CA PRO A 224 -5.87 3.69 19.46
C PRO A 224 -6.91 2.87 20.24
N ALA A 225 -6.98 1.56 19.99
CA ALA A 225 -7.86 0.62 20.70
C ALA A 225 -7.23 -0.78 20.75
N SER A 226 -7.71 -1.61 21.65
CA SER A 226 -7.36 -3.03 21.69
C SER A 226 -8.09 -3.76 20.56
N GLY A 227 -7.42 -4.76 20.00
CA GLY A 227 -7.98 -5.53 18.91
C GLY A 227 -7.12 -6.70 18.49
N ARG A 228 -7.64 -7.55 17.59
CA ARG A 228 -6.85 -8.64 17.02
C ARG A 228 -6.45 -8.30 15.60
N VAL A 229 -5.14 -8.29 15.38
CA VAL A 229 -4.59 -8.22 14.03
C VAL A 229 -4.83 -9.57 13.36
N HIS A 230 -5.58 -9.58 12.27
CA HIS A 230 -5.88 -10.79 11.49
C HIS A 230 -5.03 -10.89 10.24
N PHE A 231 -4.62 -9.75 9.69
CA PHE A 231 -3.68 -9.69 8.60
C PHE A 231 -2.68 -8.56 8.86
N ALA A 232 -1.42 -8.80 8.52
CA ALA A 232 -0.41 -7.74 8.56
C ALA A 232 0.66 -7.97 7.50
N THR A 233 1.09 -6.86 6.89
CA THR A 233 2.12 -6.85 5.85
C THR A 233 3.09 -5.71 6.11
N VAL A 234 4.25 -5.76 5.47
CA VAL A 234 5.27 -4.73 5.56
C VAL A 234 5.58 -4.21 4.15
N HIS A 235 5.51 -2.89 3.97
CA HIS A 235 6.07 -2.23 2.79
C HIS A 235 7.52 -1.89 3.05
N ILE A 236 8.42 -2.55 2.32
CA ILE A 236 9.88 -2.36 2.39
C ILE A 236 10.46 -2.32 0.99
N HIS A 237 11.54 -1.58 0.85
CA HIS A 237 12.28 -1.51 -0.42
C HIS A 237 13.38 -2.56 -0.48
N ARG A 238 14.03 -2.65 -1.63
CA ARG A 238 15.21 -3.48 -1.87
C ARG A 238 16.24 -3.35 -0.74
N TYR A 239 16.94 -4.44 -0.43
CA TYR A 239 17.92 -4.57 0.64
C TYR A 239 17.33 -4.67 2.05
N GLY A 240 16.00 -4.66 2.21
CA GLY A 240 15.34 -5.00 3.47
C GLY A 240 15.46 -6.51 3.72
N VAL A 241 16.18 -6.90 4.78
CA VAL A 241 16.54 -8.31 5.03
C VAL A 241 15.77 -8.96 6.18
N ALA A 242 15.22 -8.16 7.09
CA ALA A 242 14.40 -8.67 8.18
C ALA A 242 13.50 -7.57 8.77
N TYR A 243 12.38 -7.99 9.36
CA TYR A 243 11.59 -7.12 10.22
C TYR A 243 11.11 -7.86 11.47
N THR A 244 10.80 -7.11 12.52
CA THR A 244 10.30 -7.63 13.80
C THR A 244 9.23 -6.70 14.37
N LEU A 245 8.16 -7.27 14.91
CA LEU A 245 7.22 -6.59 15.82
C LEU A 245 7.36 -7.21 17.21
N ARG A 246 7.53 -6.38 18.24
CA ARG A 246 7.77 -6.81 19.62
C ARG A 246 6.88 -6.03 20.60
N ASP A 247 6.40 -6.72 21.62
CA ASP A 247 5.84 -6.11 22.83
C ASP A 247 7.00 -5.62 23.73
N VAL A 248 7.07 -4.32 23.99
CA VAL A 248 8.22 -3.71 24.69
C VAL A 248 8.26 -4.13 26.16
N ALA A 249 7.12 -4.17 26.83
CA ALA A 249 7.02 -4.46 28.26
C ALA A 249 7.47 -5.89 28.58
N THR A 250 7.08 -6.86 27.75
CA THR A 250 7.39 -8.28 27.96
C THR A 250 8.64 -8.73 27.21
N GLY A 251 9.11 -7.95 26.23
CA GLY A 251 10.18 -8.32 25.31
C GLY A 251 9.78 -9.40 24.29
N ARG A 252 8.52 -9.85 24.28
CA ARG A 252 8.04 -10.94 23.43
C ARG A 252 7.97 -10.51 21.97
N VAL A 253 8.60 -11.30 21.09
CA VAL A 253 8.45 -11.14 19.64
C VAL A 253 7.08 -11.64 19.23
N LEU A 254 6.30 -10.75 18.59
CA LEU A 254 4.94 -11.04 18.14
C LEU A 254 4.91 -11.45 16.67
N MET A 255 5.77 -10.84 15.85
CA MET A 255 5.92 -11.16 14.43
C MET A 255 7.37 -10.99 14.00
N THR A 256 7.81 -11.80 13.04
CA THR A 256 9.05 -11.60 12.31
C THR A 256 8.86 -12.02 10.86
N GLY A 257 9.67 -11.47 9.97
CA GLY A 257 9.74 -11.95 8.61
C GLY A 257 11.09 -11.64 7.99
N ARG A 258 11.42 -12.43 6.96
CA ARG A 258 12.62 -12.31 6.14
C ARG A 258 12.19 -12.34 4.68
N PRO A 259 12.27 -11.21 3.97
CA PRO A 259 12.00 -11.16 2.55
C PRO A 259 12.90 -12.13 1.78
N LYS A 260 12.38 -12.72 0.71
CA LYS A 260 13.18 -13.48 -0.23
C LYS A 260 13.62 -12.56 -1.34
N GLU A 261 14.92 -12.55 -1.61
CA GLU A 261 15.51 -11.80 -2.71
C GLU A 261 15.95 -12.75 -3.81
N GLY A 262 15.85 -12.28 -5.05
CA GLY A 262 16.39 -12.98 -6.22
C GLY A 262 17.84 -12.63 -6.49
N SER A 263 18.36 -13.13 -7.60
CA SER A 263 19.78 -13.02 -7.95
C SER A 263 20.24 -11.57 -8.21
N GLN A 264 19.33 -10.69 -8.63
CA GLN A 264 19.58 -9.27 -8.89
C GLN A 264 19.13 -8.39 -7.72
N ARG A 265 18.92 -8.99 -6.53
CA ARG A 265 18.39 -8.35 -5.33
C ARG A 265 16.97 -7.79 -5.50
N GLU A 266 16.24 -8.23 -6.51
CA GLU A 266 14.81 -8.01 -6.60
C GLU A 266 14.09 -8.68 -5.43
N MET A 267 13.04 -8.06 -4.93
CA MET A 267 12.23 -8.63 -3.86
C MET A 267 11.22 -9.59 -4.48
N LEU A 268 11.41 -10.90 -4.23
CA LEU A 268 10.57 -11.96 -4.79
C LEU A 268 9.38 -12.28 -3.87
N GLU A 269 9.58 -12.15 -2.57
CA GLU A 269 8.55 -12.42 -1.57
C GLU A 269 8.74 -11.54 -0.35
N VAL A 270 7.67 -10.92 0.13
CA VAL A 270 7.62 -10.31 1.46
C VAL A 270 6.62 -11.09 2.31
N PRO A 271 7.09 -11.77 3.38
CA PRO A 271 6.20 -12.52 4.25
C PRO A 271 5.10 -11.64 4.83
N VAL A 272 3.93 -12.24 5.00
CA VAL A 272 2.76 -11.63 5.63
C VAL A 272 2.35 -12.45 6.84
N TYR A 273 1.70 -11.80 7.78
CA TYR A 273 0.95 -12.48 8.83
C TYR A 273 -0.50 -12.58 8.40
N SER A 274 -1.10 -13.77 8.50
CA SER A 274 -2.51 -14.01 8.24
C SER A 274 -3.01 -15.10 9.18
N ASP A 275 -3.95 -14.78 10.05
CA ASP A 275 -4.50 -15.73 11.00
C ASP A 275 -5.95 -15.40 11.40
N LYS A 276 -6.80 -16.42 11.43
CA LYS A 276 -8.23 -16.26 11.74
C LYS A 276 -8.49 -15.94 13.21
N THR A 277 -7.63 -16.40 14.13
CA THR A 277 -7.77 -16.14 15.58
C THR A 277 -7.20 -14.79 15.99
N GLY A 278 -6.22 -14.32 15.22
CA GLY A 278 -5.62 -13.00 15.28
C GLY A 278 -4.70 -12.78 16.48
N LEU A 279 -3.74 -11.87 16.29
CA LEU A 279 -2.77 -11.45 17.28
C LEU A 279 -3.39 -10.32 18.12
N LEU A 280 -3.63 -10.60 19.41
CA LEU A 280 -4.14 -9.58 20.33
C LEU A 280 -3.09 -8.50 20.58
N LEU A 281 -3.42 -7.27 20.22
CA LEU A 281 -2.72 -6.06 20.61
C LEU A 281 -3.64 -5.23 21.52
N LYS A 282 -3.08 -4.69 22.60
CA LYS A 282 -3.82 -3.94 23.61
C LYS A 282 -3.66 -2.45 23.36
N LYS A 283 -4.73 -1.68 23.61
CA LYS A 283 -4.64 -0.23 23.74
C LYS A 283 -3.57 0.14 24.77
N ASP A 284 -2.87 1.24 24.53
CA ASP A 284 -1.87 1.83 25.42
C ASP A 284 -0.64 0.97 25.76
N ALA A 285 -0.54 -0.26 25.23
CA ALA A 285 0.69 -1.03 25.26
C ALA A 285 1.71 -0.44 24.28
N ASP A 286 3.00 -0.50 24.67
CA ASP A 286 4.11 -0.03 23.85
C ASP A 286 4.64 -1.17 22.99
N TYR A 287 4.60 -0.97 21.67
CA TYR A 287 5.08 -1.91 20.67
C TYR A 287 6.25 -1.32 19.90
N GLU A 288 7.25 -2.14 19.61
CA GLU A 288 8.39 -1.77 18.77
C GLU A 288 8.33 -2.51 17.44
N PHE A 289 8.33 -1.75 16.35
CA PHE A 289 8.54 -2.28 15.00
C PHE A 289 9.96 -1.95 14.54
N SER A 290 10.69 -2.95 14.07
CA SER A 290 12.03 -2.80 13.50
C SER A 290 12.15 -3.38 12.10
N VAL A 291 13.01 -2.75 11.29
CA VAL A 291 13.41 -3.24 9.97
C VAL A 291 14.93 -3.16 9.86
N ALA A 292 15.56 -4.25 9.44
CA ALA A 292 16.96 -4.31 9.13
C ALA A 292 17.18 -4.24 7.62
N TYR A 293 18.14 -3.42 7.21
CA TYR A 293 18.63 -3.30 5.85
C TYR A 293 20.08 -3.76 5.78
N ASP A 294 20.47 -4.38 4.67
CA ASP A 294 21.85 -4.74 4.36
C ASP A 294 22.21 -4.22 2.96
N ASN A 295 22.81 -3.03 2.91
CA ASN A 295 23.19 -2.37 1.67
C ASN A 295 24.60 -2.82 1.23
N PRO A 296 24.73 -3.65 0.18
CA PRO A 296 26.04 -4.13 -0.28
C PRO A 296 26.78 -3.13 -1.16
N LEU A 297 26.16 -1.99 -1.51
CA LEU A 297 26.74 -1.01 -2.43
C LEU A 297 27.66 -0.05 -1.70
N LYS A 298 28.46 0.70 -2.47
CA LYS A 298 29.35 1.76 -1.96
C LYS A 298 28.64 3.11 -1.80
N GLU A 299 27.38 3.19 -2.21
CA GLU A 299 26.55 4.39 -2.16
C GLU A 299 25.31 4.17 -1.31
N ASN A 300 24.65 5.25 -0.93
CA ASN A 300 23.40 5.18 -0.18
C ASN A 300 22.27 4.60 -1.04
N VAL A 301 21.41 3.79 -0.43
CA VAL A 301 20.22 3.23 -1.08
C VAL A 301 18.96 3.76 -0.42
N SER A 302 17.91 3.95 -1.22
CA SER A 302 16.66 4.49 -0.72
C SER A 302 15.82 3.39 -0.08
N ALA A 303 15.25 3.66 1.09
CA ALA A 303 14.51 2.73 1.92
C ALA A 303 13.13 3.29 2.30
N MET A 304 12.21 2.38 2.60
CA MET A 304 10.93 2.65 3.25
C MET A 304 10.63 1.50 4.20
N GLY A 305 9.91 1.75 5.28
CA GLY A 305 9.48 0.69 6.18
C GLY A 305 8.16 1.09 6.79
N THR A 306 7.10 0.46 6.32
CA THR A 306 5.77 0.67 6.86
C THR A 306 5.17 -0.67 7.23
N LEU A 307 4.82 -0.85 8.50
CA LEU A 307 3.99 -1.97 8.95
C LEU A 307 2.53 -1.60 8.74
N HIS A 308 1.79 -2.47 8.06
CA HIS A 308 0.35 -2.35 7.86
C HIS A 308 -0.34 -3.42 8.68
N LEU A 309 -1.17 -2.99 9.64
CA LEU A 309 -1.95 -3.85 10.51
C LEU A 309 -3.42 -3.75 10.12
N PHE A 310 -4.06 -4.90 9.90
CA PHE A 310 -5.48 -5.02 9.63
C PHE A 310 -6.11 -5.77 10.80
N PHE A 311 -6.90 -5.06 11.61
CA PHE A 311 -7.35 -5.55 12.90
C PHE A 311 -8.86 -5.36 13.12
N ASP A 312 -9.44 -6.27 13.89
CA ASP A 312 -10.79 -6.09 14.45
C ASP A 312 -10.66 -5.38 15.82
N ALA A 313 -11.40 -4.29 16.03
CA ALA A 313 -11.38 -3.60 17.31
C ALA A 313 -12.32 -4.32 18.29
N ILE A 314 -11.84 -4.64 19.49
CA ILE A 314 -12.61 -5.41 20.50
C ILE A 314 -13.21 -4.50 21.57
N ASP A 315 -12.70 -3.28 21.72
CA ASP A 315 -13.15 -2.32 22.75
C ASP A 315 -14.48 -1.60 22.38
N GLY A 316 -15.44 -2.31 21.76
CA GLY A 316 -16.79 -1.80 21.50
C GLY A 316 -16.87 -0.78 20.35
N ALA A 317 -16.26 -1.09 19.20
CA ALA A 317 -16.35 -0.25 18.01
C ALA A 317 -17.81 -0.09 17.55
N ALA A 318 -18.29 1.15 17.51
CA ALA A 318 -19.51 1.52 16.80
C ALA A 318 -19.09 2.27 15.53
N SER A 319 -19.41 1.73 14.35
CA SER A 319 -19.31 2.50 13.11
C SER A 319 -20.34 3.63 13.16
N LYS A 320 -19.90 4.86 12.91
CA LYS A 320 -20.82 5.95 12.57
C LYS A 320 -21.01 5.88 11.06
N ASN A 321 -22.14 5.32 10.63
CA ASN A 321 -22.56 5.38 9.22
C ASN A 321 -22.86 6.82 8.83
#